data_AF-A0A6G0VQQ3-F1
#
_entry.id   AF-A0A6G0VQQ3-F1
#
_cell.length_a   1.000
_cell.length_b   1.000
_cell.length_c   1.000
_cell.angle_alpha   90.00
_cell.angle_beta   90.00
_cell.angle_gamma   90.00
#
_symmetry.space_group_name_H-M   'P 1'
#
loop_
_entity.id
_entity.type
_entity.pdbx_description
1 polymer ?
#
loop_
_entity_poly.entity_id
_entity_poly.type
_entity_poly.pdbx_seq_one_letter_code
_entity_poly.pdbx_strand_id
1 'polypeptide(L)'
;MYYHTVQIDFNTDGIRNRGSKELMTPKLLAALDKCKLSDRDAVHIIISTADALGNDVSKLIINRSTIHRDRIRFRENITIELQKQFNLIEKECLVLHWDGKLLPDITHGKLKVDRLPVIVLFEEITQLLGVPKLKSGTGEQQANAIFDIINNWGVTNKV
;
A
#
# COMPACT_ATOMS: atom_id res chain seq x y z
N MET A 1 -16.68 64.54 9.48
CA MET A 1 -16.25 63.90 10.75
C MET A 1 -17.28 62.83 11.05
N TYR A 2 -17.06 61.52 10.95
CA TYR A 2 -15.85 60.71 10.98
C TYR A 2 -16.07 59.46 10.09
N TYR A 3 -15.07 59.09 9.29
CA TYR A 3 -14.99 57.74 8.72
C TYR A 3 -14.54 56.80 9.85
N HIS A 4 -15.34 55.81 10.19
CA HIS A 4 -14.94 54.77 11.14
C HIS A 4 -14.25 53.66 10.34
N THR A 5 -12.92 53.72 10.29
CA THR A 5 -12.09 52.66 9.72
C THR A 5 -12.13 51.47 10.67
N VAL A 6 -12.85 50.41 10.28
CA VAL A 6 -12.76 49.12 10.96
C VAL A 6 -11.37 48.57 10.66
N GLN A 7 -10.48 48.55 11.65
CA GLN A 7 -9.23 47.81 11.54
C GLN A 7 -9.55 46.32 11.54
N ILE A 8 -9.36 45.69 10.38
CA ILE A 8 -9.32 44.23 10.29
C ILE A 8 -7.92 43.86 10.75
N ASP A 9 -7.82 43.41 12.01
CA ASP A 9 -6.60 42.81 12.52
C ASP A 9 -6.32 41.52 11.74
N PHE A 10 -5.43 41.61 10.75
CA PHE A 10 -4.76 40.44 10.19
C PHE A 10 -3.82 39.90 11.26
N ASN A 11 -4.37 39.15 12.21
CA ASN A 11 -3.56 38.48 13.21
C ASN A 11 -2.67 37.44 12.50
N THR A 12 -1.39 37.59 12.78
CA THR A 12 -0.26 37.03 12.07
C THR A 12 -0.23 35.51 12.14
N ASP A 13 0.28 34.91 11.06
CA ASP A 13 0.54 33.48 10.91
C ASP A 13 1.21 32.90 12.16
N GLY A 14 0.40 32.31 13.03
CA GLY A 14 0.89 31.48 14.13
C GLY A 14 1.76 30.38 13.52
N ILE A 15 2.98 30.24 14.03
CA ILE A 15 3.93 29.19 13.65
C ILE A 15 3.15 27.88 13.55
N ARG A 16 3.02 27.33 12.33
CA ARG A 16 2.34 26.06 12.09
C ARG A 16 3.16 24.95 12.73
N ASN A 17 2.92 24.73 14.02
CA ASN A 17 3.49 23.61 14.74
C ASN A 17 2.98 22.33 14.07
N ARG A 18 3.92 21.49 13.62
CA ARG A 18 3.55 20.18 13.10
C ARG A 18 2.91 19.40 14.25
N GLY A 19 1.74 18.81 13.99
CA GLY A 19 1.14 17.87 14.93
C GLY A 19 2.15 16.80 15.32
N SER A 20 2.07 16.34 16.56
CA SER A 20 3.01 15.38 17.16
C SER A 20 2.36 14.05 17.52
N LYS A 21 1.02 13.99 17.51
CA LYS A 21 0.28 12.78 17.85
C LYS A 21 0.09 11.89 16.63
N GLU A 22 0.65 10.68 16.71
CA GLU A 22 0.43 9.64 15.71
C GLU A 22 -1.02 9.12 15.79
N LEU A 23 -1.64 8.96 14.63
CA LEU A 23 -3.04 8.54 14.49
C LEU A 23 -3.21 7.29 13.61
N MET A 24 -2.21 6.99 12.77
CA MET A 24 -2.27 5.91 11.79
C MET A 24 -2.05 4.55 12.45
N THR A 25 -3.12 3.99 13.00
CA THR A 25 -3.13 2.62 13.53
C THR A 25 -3.32 1.59 12.40
N PRO A 26 -2.86 0.33 12.57
CA PRO A 26 -3.13 -0.76 11.62
C PRO A 26 -4.61 -0.90 11.25
N LYS A 27 -5.51 -0.75 12.24
CA LYS A 27 -6.96 -0.85 12.03
C LYS A 27 -7.49 0.28 11.15
N LEU A 28 -7.03 1.51 11.38
CA LEU A 28 -7.41 2.65 10.55
C LEU A 28 -6.88 2.48 9.12
N LEU A 29 -5.60 2.11 8.97
CA LEU A 29 -4.97 1.88 7.66
C LEU A 29 -5.71 0.80 6.87
N ALA A 30 -6.06 -0.32 7.51
CA ALA A 30 -6.87 -1.37 6.89
C ALA A 30 -8.25 -0.86 6.45
N ALA A 31 -8.90 -0.01 7.25
CA ALA A 31 -10.18 0.59 6.89
C ALA A 31 -10.06 1.53 5.67
N LEU A 32 -9.02 2.36 5.62
CA LEU A 32 -8.76 3.25 4.48
C LEU A 32 -8.56 2.45 3.18
N ASP A 33 -7.80 1.35 3.24
CA ASP A 33 -7.54 0.47 2.12
C ASP A 33 -8.79 -0.28 1.66
N LYS A 34 -9.56 -0.84 2.61
CA LYS A 34 -10.82 -1.55 2.33
C LYS A 34 -11.85 -0.65 1.65
N CYS A 35 -11.94 0.61 2.08
CA CYS A 35 -12.83 1.61 1.50
C CYS A 35 -12.27 2.24 0.20
N LYS A 36 -11.08 1.83 -0.25
CA LYS A 36 -10.41 2.34 -1.46
C LYS A 36 -10.24 3.86 -1.46
N LEU A 37 -10.03 4.45 -0.29
CA LEU A 37 -9.89 5.90 -0.16
C LEU A 37 -8.56 6.36 -0.76
N SER A 38 -8.61 7.48 -1.49
CA SER A 38 -7.39 8.18 -1.90
C SER A 38 -6.73 8.80 -0.67
N ASP A 39 -5.42 9.05 -0.73
CA ASP A 39 -4.72 9.71 0.38
C ASP A 39 -5.29 11.10 0.68
N ARG A 40 -5.87 11.77 -0.33
CA ARG A 40 -6.52 13.07 -0.16
C ARG A 40 -7.86 12.93 0.57
N ASP A 41 -8.70 11.99 0.16
CA ASP A 41 -9.99 11.75 0.81
C ASP A 41 -9.80 11.27 2.25
N ALA A 42 -8.79 10.45 2.50
CA ALA A 42 -8.41 10.04 3.84
C ALA A 42 -8.07 11.24 4.73
N VAL A 43 -7.26 12.20 4.25
CA VAL A 43 -6.98 13.44 5.00
C VAL A 43 -8.27 14.17 5.35
N HIS A 44 -9.15 14.41 4.37
CA HIS A 44 -10.39 15.15 4.59
C HIS A 44 -11.31 14.47 5.60
N ILE A 45 -11.55 13.16 5.42
CA ILE A 45 -12.43 12.38 6.31
C ILE A 45 -11.87 12.37 7.73
N ILE A 46 -10.56 12.15 7.90
CA ILE A 46 -9.95 12.10 9.23
C ILE A 46 -10.03 13.47 9.92
N ILE A 47 -9.75 14.56 9.21
CA ILE A 47 -9.85 15.92 9.76
C ILE A 47 -11.29 16.21 10.20
N SER A 48 -12.26 16.02 9.31
CA SER A 48 -13.67 16.29 9.61
C SER A 48 -14.19 15.41 10.76
N THR A 49 -13.78 14.15 10.83
CA THR A 49 -14.17 13.25 11.92
C THR A 49 -13.53 13.68 13.24
N ALA A 50 -12.24 14.03 13.24
CA ALA A 50 -11.54 14.47 14.45
C ALA A 50 -12.17 15.75 15.02
N ASP A 51 -12.46 16.72 14.15
CA ASP A 51 -13.11 17.99 14.50
C ASP A 51 -14.53 17.77 15.06
N ALA A 52 -15.35 16.95 14.38
CA ALA A 52 -16.69 16.60 14.86
C ALA A 52 -16.70 15.88 16.23
N LEU A 53 -15.62 15.17 16.56
CA LEU A 53 -15.42 14.53 17.85
C LEU A 53 -14.75 15.45 18.90
N GLY A 54 -14.55 16.73 18.58
CA GLY A 54 -13.94 17.73 19.48
C GLY A 54 -12.43 17.58 19.68
N ASN A 55 -11.73 16.87 18.77
CA ASN A 55 -10.28 16.74 18.83
C ASN A 55 -9.61 17.93 18.14
N ASP A 56 -8.54 18.43 18.77
CA ASP A 56 -7.70 19.47 18.19
C ASP A 56 -6.86 18.90 17.03
N VAL A 57 -7.31 19.19 15.80
CA VAL A 57 -6.70 18.72 14.55
C VAL A 57 -5.25 19.17 14.42
N SER A 58 -4.88 20.33 14.98
CA SER A 58 -3.51 20.88 14.87
C SER A 58 -2.46 19.99 15.55
N LYS A 59 -2.88 19.18 16.54
CA LYS A 59 -2.00 18.27 17.27
C LYS A 59 -1.77 16.94 16.56
N LEU A 60 -2.56 16.61 15.54
CA LEU A 60 -2.52 15.32 14.86
C LEU A 60 -1.55 15.36 13.68
N ILE A 61 -0.78 14.27 13.49
CA ILE A 61 0.06 14.10 12.30
C ILE A 61 -0.84 13.71 11.11
N ILE A 62 -1.53 14.69 10.51
CA ILE A 62 -2.42 14.49 9.37
C ILE A 62 -1.89 15.28 8.19
N ASN A 63 -1.02 14.64 7.41
CA ASN A 63 -0.62 15.17 6.11
C ASN A 63 -0.65 14.04 5.09
N ARG A 64 -0.89 14.40 3.83
CA ARG A 64 -1.04 13.44 2.73
C ARG A 64 0.19 12.52 2.60
N SER A 65 1.40 13.06 2.71
CA SER A 65 2.63 12.29 2.49
C SER A 65 2.93 11.31 3.62
N THR A 66 2.60 11.65 4.86
CA THR A 66 2.66 10.75 6.01
C THR A 66 1.65 9.62 5.85
N ILE A 67 0.39 9.92 5.55
CA ILE A 67 -0.62 8.88 5.30
C ILE A 67 -0.17 7.94 4.18
N HIS A 68 0.34 8.51 3.09
CA HIS A 68 0.86 7.73 1.96
C HIS A 68 1.99 6.77 2.40
N ARG A 69 3.00 7.30 3.10
CA ARG A 69 4.13 6.50 3.60
C ARG A 69 3.70 5.44 4.60
N ASP A 70 2.81 5.78 5.53
CA ASP A 70 2.33 4.85 6.55
C ASP A 70 1.51 3.72 5.91
N ARG A 71 0.73 4.00 4.86
CA ARG A 71 0.05 2.99 4.06
C ARG A 71 1.02 2.08 3.31
N ILE A 72 2.09 2.62 2.73
CA ILE A 72 3.14 1.81 2.08
C ILE A 72 3.76 0.85 3.11
N ARG A 73 4.27 1.39 4.22
CA ARG A 73 4.89 0.61 5.29
C ARG A 73 3.95 -0.46 5.84
N PHE A 74 2.67 -0.13 6.01
CA PHE A 74 1.68 -1.09 6.49
C PHE A 74 1.46 -2.25 5.52
N ARG A 75 1.41 -1.98 4.21
CA ARG A 75 1.28 -3.05 3.18
C ARG A 75 2.53 -3.91 3.08
N GLU A 76 3.71 -3.32 3.24
CA GLU A 76 4.97 -4.06 3.33
C GLU A 76 4.97 -4.99 4.55
N ASN A 77 4.55 -4.49 5.72
CA ASN A 77 4.44 -5.28 6.94
C ASN A 77 3.44 -6.44 6.78
N ILE A 78 2.26 -6.19 6.21
CA ILE A 78 1.29 -7.26 5.88
C ILE A 78 1.93 -8.31 4.98
N THR A 79 2.69 -7.90 3.97
CA THR A 79 3.35 -8.84 3.05
C THR A 79 4.36 -9.73 3.79
N ILE A 80 5.17 -9.15 4.68
CA ILE A 80 6.12 -9.89 5.52
C ILE A 80 5.38 -10.84 6.48
N GLU A 81 4.28 -10.40 7.10
CA GLU A 81 3.46 -11.23 7.98
C GLU A 81 2.84 -12.41 7.24
N LEU A 82 2.30 -12.19 6.03
CA LEU A 82 1.77 -13.25 5.17
C LEU A 82 2.86 -14.26 4.82
N GLN A 83 4.05 -13.81 4.42
CA GLN A 83 5.18 -14.70 4.13
C GLN A 83 5.51 -15.61 5.32
N LYS A 84 5.55 -15.05 6.53
CA LYS A 84 5.76 -15.82 7.77
C LYS A 84 4.61 -16.78 8.06
N GLN A 85 3.38 -16.36 7.84
CA GLN A 85 2.20 -17.18 8.10
C GLN A 85 2.14 -18.42 7.18
N PHE A 86 2.47 -18.27 5.90
CA PHE A 86 2.46 -19.39 4.96
C PHE A 86 3.65 -20.33 5.13
N ASN A 87 4.77 -19.81 5.63
CA ASN A 87 5.99 -20.56 5.98
C ASN A 87 6.36 -21.65 4.97
N LEU A 88 6.41 -21.27 3.68
CA LEU A 88 6.57 -22.22 2.58
C LEU A 88 7.87 -23.03 2.65
N ILE A 89 8.88 -22.54 3.39
CA ILE A 89 10.17 -23.20 3.59
C ILE A 89 10.03 -24.53 4.36
N GLU A 90 9.09 -24.59 5.31
CA GLU A 90 8.82 -25.79 6.11
C GLU A 90 8.00 -26.84 5.35
N LYS A 91 7.43 -26.49 4.19
CA LYS A 91 6.65 -27.43 3.38
C LYS A 91 7.58 -28.37 2.61
N GLU A 92 7.16 -29.62 2.46
CA GLU A 92 7.98 -30.69 1.86
C GLU A 92 8.00 -30.61 0.33
N CYS A 93 6.84 -30.40 -0.28
CA CYS A 93 6.67 -30.30 -1.73
C CYS A 93 5.68 -29.19 -2.06
N LEU A 94 6.04 -28.36 -3.04
CA LEU A 94 5.21 -27.27 -3.54
C LEU A 94 4.90 -27.50 -5.02
N VAL A 95 3.64 -27.29 -5.42
CA VAL A 95 3.26 -27.29 -6.83
C VAL A 95 3.17 -25.86 -7.32
N LEU A 96 3.92 -25.52 -8.35
CA LEU A 96 3.90 -24.20 -8.96
C LEU A 96 2.90 -24.15 -10.12
N HIS A 97 2.07 -23.12 -10.13
CA HIS A 97 1.16 -22.79 -11.22
C HIS A 97 1.45 -21.37 -11.71
N TRP A 98 1.63 -21.22 -13.03
CA TRP A 98 1.81 -19.92 -13.66
C TRP A 98 1.09 -19.87 -15.01
N ASP A 99 0.59 -18.69 -15.38
CA ASP A 99 -0.02 -18.46 -16.69
C ASP A 99 0.13 -16.99 -17.12
N GLY A 100 0.74 -16.75 -18.28
CA GLY A 100 0.99 -15.39 -18.76
C GLY A 100 -0.30 -14.67 -19.17
N LYS A 101 -0.46 -13.40 -18.78
CA LYS A 101 -1.64 -12.59 -19.11
C LYS A 101 -1.29 -11.16 -19.48
N LEU A 102 -1.91 -10.66 -20.55
CA LEU A 102 -1.85 -9.24 -20.93
C LEU A 102 -2.78 -8.41 -20.04
N LEU A 103 -2.20 -7.55 -19.21
CA LEU A 103 -2.92 -6.68 -18.28
C LEU A 103 -2.54 -5.21 -18.50
N PRO A 104 -3.43 -4.25 -18.19
CA PRO A 104 -3.08 -2.83 -18.20
C PRO A 104 -1.87 -2.55 -17.29
N ASP A 105 -0.95 -1.70 -17.74
CA ASP A 105 0.18 -1.30 -16.91
C ASP A 105 -0.31 -0.46 -15.72
N ILE A 106 0.08 -0.83 -14.51
CA ILE A 106 -0.33 -0.16 -13.28
C ILE A 106 0.25 1.26 -13.21
N THR A 107 1.41 1.48 -13.84
CA THR A 107 2.07 2.79 -13.88
C THR A 107 1.58 3.67 -15.03
N HIS A 108 1.29 3.07 -16.19
CA HIS A 108 0.94 3.77 -17.43
C HIS A 108 -0.27 3.09 -18.10
N GLY A 109 -1.45 3.23 -17.48
CA GLY A 109 -2.69 2.46 -17.73
C GLY A 109 -3.27 2.41 -19.14
N LYS A 110 -2.60 2.97 -20.15
CA LYS A 110 -3.00 2.83 -21.57
C LYS A 110 -2.35 1.63 -22.27
N LEU A 111 -1.19 1.15 -21.82
CA LEU A 111 -0.47 0.06 -22.47
C LEU A 111 -0.77 -1.27 -21.77
N LYS A 112 -1.03 -2.32 -22.55
CA LYS A 112 -1.05 -3.70 -22.04
C LYS A 112 0.37 -4.21 -21.95
N VAL A 113 0.68 -4.89 -20.85
CA VAL A 113 1.98 -5.49 -20.58
C VAL A 113 1.79 -6.94 -20.18
N ASP A 114 2.74 -7.79 -20.55
CA ASP A 114 2.78 -9.17 -20.10
C ASP A 114 2.99 -9.21 -18.59
N ARG A 115 2.10 -9.91 -17.89
CA ARG A 115 2.21 -10.18 -16.46
C ARG A 115 2.08 -11.67 -16.22
N LEU A 116 2.87 -12.17 -15.29
CA LEU A 116 2.90 -13.60 -14.98
C LEU A 116 2.52 -13.81 -13.52
N PRO A 117 1.25 -14.11 -13.19
CA PRO A 117 0.89 -14.61 -11.88
C PRO A 117 1.63 -15.93 -11.63
N VAL A 118 2.32 -16.00 -10.50
CA VAL A 118 3.02 -17.20 -10.02
C VAL A 118 2.38 -17.59 -8.70
N ILE A 119 1.80 -18.77 -8.66
CA ILE A 119 1.00 -19.29 -7.55
C ILE A 119 1.63 -20.60 -7.08
N VAL A 120 1.68 -20.80 -5.77
CA VAL A 120 2.03 -22.09 -5.17
C VAL A 120 0.78 -22.72 -4.58
N LEU A 121 0.66 -24.03 -4.78
CA LEU A 121 -0.33 -24.89 -4.14
C LEU A 121 0.39 -25.87 -3.21
N PHE A 122 -0.10 -25.97 -1.97
CA PHE A 122 0.30 -26.97 -0.98
C PHE A 122 -0.90 -27.31 -0.09
N GLU A 123 -1.14 -28.58 0.23
CA GLU A 123 -2.19 -28.99 1.18
C GLU A 123 -3.56 -28.29 0.94
N GLU A 124 -3.97 -28.16 -0.33
CA GLU A 124 -5.19 -27.46 -0.77
C GLU A 124 -5.20 -25.92 -0.59
N ILE A 125 -4.12 -25.34 -0.09
CA ILE A 125 -3.92 -23.90 0.07
C ILE A 125 -3.20 -23.33 -1.15
N THR A 126 -3.81 -22.34 -1.79
CA THR A 126 -3.18 -21.56 -2.86
C THR A 126 -2.64 -20.24 -2.34
N GLN A 127 -1.37 -19.95 -2.59
CA GLN A 127 -0.74 -18.68 -2.27
C GLN A 127 -0.14 -18.03 -3.53
N LEU A 128 -0.53 -16.77 -3.78
CA LEU A 128 0.08 -15.96 -4.84
C LEU A 128 1.46 -15.48 -4.38
N LEU A 129 2.52 -15.88 -5.08
CA LEU A 129 3.88 -15.45 -4.78
C LEU A 129 4.22 -14.08 -5.41
N GLY A 130 3.61 -13.78 -6.56
CA GLY A 130 3.83 -12.51 -7.26
C GLY A 130 3.13 -12.43 -8.61
N VAL A 131 3.11 -11.22 -9.18
CA VAL A 131 2.60 -10.92 -10.54
C VAL A 131 3.59 -10.00 -11.28
N PRO A 132 4.83 -10.45 -11.53
CA PRO A 132 5.87 -9.68 -12.20
C PRO A 132 5.40 -9.19 -13.56
N LYS A 133 5.80 -7.96 -13.89
CA LYS A 133 5.71 -7.41 -15.24
C LYS A 133 6.89 -7.93 -16.04
N LEU A 134 6.61 -8.55 -17.19
CA LEU A 134 7.63 -9.08 -18.08
C LEU A 134 7.98 -8.08 -19.18
N LYS A 135 9.21 -8.18 -19.71
CA LYS A 135 9.61 -7.45 -20.92
C LYS A 135 8.91 -8.00 -22.17
N SER A 136 8.66 -9.31 -22.19
CA SER A 136 7.90 -10.04 -23.19
C SER A 136 7.38 -11.36 -22.58
N GLY A 137 6.33 -11.93 -23.17
CA GLY A 137 5.77 -13.23 -22.76
C GLY A 137 6.56 -14.46 -23.20
N THR A 138 7.84 -14.35 -23.60
CA THR A 138 8.62 -15.52 -24.03
C THR A 138 8.87 -16.49 -22.89
N GLY A 139 9.03 -17.79 -23.20
CA GLY A 139 9.30 -18.82 -22.18
C GLY A 139 10.52 -18.53 -21.32
N GLU A 140 11.58 -17.97 -21.92
CA GLU A 140 12.79 -17.54 -21.19
C GLU A 140 12.50 -16.44 -20.16
N GLN A 141 11.77 -15.38 -20.55
CA GLN A 141 11.42 -14.31 -19.63
C GLN A 141 10.49 -14.79 -18.51
N GLN A 142 9.58 -15.71 -18.82
CA GLN A 142 8.72 -16.35 -17.82
C GLN A 142 9.54 -17.19 -16.84
N ALA A 143 10.42 -18.06 -17.32
CA ALA A 143 11.27 -18.91 -16.49
C ALA A 143 12.18 -18.09 -15.55
N ASN A 144 12.79 -17.02 -16.07
CA ASN A 144 13.61 -16.11 -15.25
C ASN A 144 12.77 -15.44 -14.15
N ALA A 145 11.58 -14.94 -14.49
CA ALA A 145 10.71 -14.29 -13.50
C ALA A 145 10.20 -15.26 -12.42
N ILE A 146 9.92 -16.51 -12.79
CA ILE A 146 9.57 -17.58 -11.85
C ILE A 146 10.75 -17.84 -10.91
N PHE A 147 11.95 -18.01 -11.46
CA PHE A 147 13.18 -18.27 -10.69
C PHE A 147 13.45 -17.15 -9.68
N ASP A 148 13.35 -15.90 -10.10
CA ASP A 148 13.53 -14.74 -9.21
C ASP A 148 12.53 -14.76 -8.05
N ILE A 149 11.27 -15.10 -8.32
CA ILE A 149 10.22 -15.19 -7.29
C ILE A 149 10.51 -16.32 -6.31
N ILE A 150 10.74 -17.54 -6.77
CA ILE A 150 10.97 -18.67 -5.86
C ILE A 150 12.24 -18.46 -5.02
N ASN A 151 13.26 -17.82 -5.59
CA ASN A 151 14.48 -17.44 -4.88
C ASN A 151 14.21 -16.38 -3.82
N ASN A 152 13.44 -15.34 -4.13
CA ASN A 152 13.04 -14.31 -3.15
C ASN A 152 12.21 -14.87 -1.99
N TRP A 153 11.45 -15.94 -2.23
CA TRP A 153 10.70 -16.67 -1.20
C TRP A 153 11.52 -17.75 -0.48
N GLY A 154 12.76 -18.01 -0.91
CA GLY A 154 13.66 -18.99 -0.28
C GLY A 154 13.25 -20.46 -0.51
N VAL A 155 12.47 -20.75 -1.56
CA VAL A 155 11.86 -22.07 -1.80
C VAL A 155 12.41 -22.79 -3.03
N THR A 156 13.56 -22.37 -3.57
CA THR A 156 14.14 -22.92 -4.80
C THR A 156 14.33 -24.44 -4.80
N ASN A 157 14.63 -25.05 -3.65
CA ASN A 157 14.84 -26.50 -3.51
C ASN A 157 13.54 -27.28 -3.19
N LYS A 158 12.38 -26.65 -3.32
CA LYS A 158 11.07 -27.19 -2.91
C LYS A 158 10.08 -27.37 -4.07
N VAL A 159 10.47 -26.94 -5.26
CA VAL A 159 9.64 -26.86 -6.47
C VAL A 159 10.19 -27.76 -7.56
#